data_AF-I1CUQ9-F1
#
_entry.id   AF-I1CUQ9-F1
#
_cell.length_a   1.000
_cell.length_b   1.000
_cell.length_c   1.000
_cell.angle_alpha   90.00
_cell.angle_beta   90.00
_cell.angle_gamma   90.00
#
_symmetry.space_group_name_H-M   'P 1'
#
loop_
_entity.id
_entity.type
_entity.pdbx_description
1 polymer ?
#
loop_
_entity_poly.entity_id
_entity_poly.type
_entity_poly.pdbx_seq_one_letter_code
_entity_poly.pdbx_strand_id
1 'polypeptide(L)'
;MADESASIIIPSQYSKIPKIGEHFANWMRYVEAVRLVTGPVVTTEEIHAAHSLFKTFGKTCARLYGKESITPNMHMHMHLKECFLDFGPSYAFWLYGFERLNGDIKKININYKTGFETTYATMLTQTIHT
;
A
#
# COMPACT_ATOMS: atom_id res chain seq x y z
N MET A 1 -34.81 -3.27 -3.19
CA MET A 1 -34.03 -4.36 -2.56
C MET A 1 -32.80 -3.70 -1.97
N ALA A 2 -32.68 -3.80 -0.65
CA ALA A 2 -31.77 -3.04 0.19
C ALA A 2 -30.30 -3.36 -0.13
N ASP A 3 -29.43 -2.35 0.00
CA ASP A 3 -28.30 -2.50 0.89
C ASP A 3 -27.94 -1.16 1.52
N GLU A 4 -27.67 -1.29 2.81
CA GLU A 4 -27.47 -0.33 3.85
C GLU A 4 -26.43 0.72 3.42
N SER A 5 -26.85 1.98 3.28
CA SER A 5 -25.92 3.08 3.41
C SER A 5 -25.42 3.05 4.85
N ALA A 6 -24.37 2.25 5.07
CA ALA A 6 -23.66 2.15 6.31
C ALA A 6 -23.39 3.59 6.74
N SER A 7 -24.09 4.00 7.79
CA SER A 7 -23.92 5.31 8.38
C SER A 7 -22.57 5.24 9.08
N ILE A 8 -21.49 5.51 8.34
CA ILE A 8 -20.13 5.38 8.85
C ILE A 8 -19.98 6.41 9.97
N ILE A 9 -19.93 5.91 11.20
CA ILE A 9 -19.81 6.74 12.41
C ILE A 9 -18.44 7.40 12.37
N ILE A 10 -18.42 8.71 12.13
CA ILE A 10 -17.20 9.51 12.12
C ILE A 10 -16.77 9.73 13.59
N PRO A 11 -15.55 9.34 14.00
CA PRO A 11 -15.05 9.59 15.35
C PRO A 11 -15.10 11.07 15.72
N SER A 12 -15.50 11.37 16.96
CA SER A 12 -15.82 12.73 17.43
C SER A 12 -14.72 13.76 17.22
N GLN A 13 -13.45 13.34 17.15
CA GLN A 13 -12.29 14.18 16.87
C GLN A 13 -12.31 14.85 15.48
N TYR A 14 -13.09 14.32 14.53
CA TYR A 14 -13.20 14.88 13.18
C TYR A 14 -14.48 15.73 12.96
N SER A 15 -15.34 15.85 13.98
CA SER A 15 -16.61 16.58 13.92
C SER A 15 -16.48 18.09 13.66
N LYS A 16 -15.31 18.68 13.94
CA LYS A 16 -15.03 20.11 13.79
C LYS A 16 -14.55 20.52 12.39
N ILE A 17 -14.40 19.56 11.47
CA ILE A 17 -13.93 19.84 10.10
C ILE A 17 -15.17 20.12 9.22
N PRO A 18 -15.38 21.37 8.75
CA PRO A 18 -16.62 21.79 8.08
C PRO A 18 -16.90 21.10 6.73
N LYS A 19 -16.01 20.19 6.28
CA LYS A 19 -16.07 19.45 5.02
C LYS A 19 -15.83 17.95 5.17
N ILE A 20 -16.12 17.37 6.33
CA ILE A 20 -15.84 15.96 6.66
C ILE A 20 -16.21 14.97 5.53
N GLY A 21 -17.32 15.23 4.83
CA GLY A 21 -17.77 14.41 3.70
C GLY A 21 -16.83 14.42 2.49
N GLU A 22 -16.23 15.56 2.14
CA GLU A 22 -15.33 15.65 0.98
C GLU A 22 -13.95 15.03 1.26
N HIS A 23 -13.42 15.25 2.46
CA HIS A 23 -12.19 14.61 2.93
C HIS A 23 -12.36 13.10 3.01
N PHE A 24 -13.47 12.63 3.59
CA PHE A 24 -13.80 11.22 3.70
C PHE A 24 -14.05 10.58 2.33
N ALA A 25 -14.79 11.22 1.43
CA ALA A 25 -15.01 10.73 0.07
C ALA A 25 -13.69 10.61 -0.72
N ASN A 26 -12.76 11.54 -0.50
CA ASN A 26 -11.44 11.43 -1.10
C ASN A 26 -10.63 10.26 -0.52
N TRP A 27 -10.70 10.05 0.79
CA TRP A 27 -10.08 8.88 1.43
C TRP A 27 -10.66 7.56 0.91
N MET A 28 -11.99 7.44 0.81
CA MET A 28 -12.63 6.24 0.27
C MET A 28 -12.21 5.96 -1.18
N ARG A 29 -11.94 7.00 -1.97
CA ARG A 29 -11.41 6.85 -3.33
C ARG A 29 -10.03 6.20 -3.36
N TYR A 30 -9.16 6.55 -2.40
CA TYR A 30 -7.87 5.89 -2.23
C TYR A 30 -8.05 4.43 -1.78
N VAL A 31 -8.91 4.18 -0.80
CA VAL A 31 -9.20 2.82 -0.31
C VAL A 31 -9.69 1.93 -1.44
N GLU A 32 -10.60 2.43 -2.29
CA GLU A 32 -11.09 1.67 -3.44
C GLU A 32 -9.99 1.40 -4.48
N ALA A 33 -9.12 2.38 -4.75
CA ALA A 33 -7.98 2.19 -5.65
C ALA A 33 -7.04 1.09 -5.15
N VAL A 34 -6.75 1.07 -3.84
CA VAL A 34 -5.93 0.03 -3.21
C VAL A 34 -6.62 -1.32 -3.31
N ARG A 35 -7.91 -1.40 -2.98
CA ARG A 35 -8.70 -2.66 -3.04
C ARG A 35 -8.62 -3.32 -4.40
N LEU A 36 -8.70 -2.55 -5.48
CA LEU A 36 -8.63 -3.05 -6.86
C LEU A 36 -7.27 -3.68 -7.19
N VAL A 37 -6.18 -3.16 -6.65
CA VAL A 37 -4.81 -3.58 -7.03
C VAL A 37 -4.13 -4.51 -6.05
N THR A 38 -4.71 -4.71 -4.86
CA THR A 38 -4.22 -5.66 -3.85
C THR A 38 -4.90 -7.03 -3.91
N GLY A 39 -5.67 -7.31 -4.96
CA GLY A 39 -6.25 -8.62 -5.21
C GLY A 39 -5.18 -9.68 -5.50
N PRO A 40 -5.45 -10.98 -5.23
CA PRO A 40 -4.54 -12.07 -5.60
C PRO A 40 -4.37 -12.19 -7.12
N VAL A 41 -5.37 -11.73 -7.88
CA VAL A 41 -5.35 -11.56 -9.33
C VAL A 41 -5.79 -10.13 -9.60
N VAL A 42 -5.15 -9.48 -10.58
CA VAL A 42 -5.52 -8.13 -11.01
C VAL A 42 -5.63 -8.11 -12.52
N THR A 43 -6.72 -7.53 -13.02
CA THR A 43 -6.96 -7.33 -14.45
C THR A 43 -6.41 -5.99 -14.93
N THR A 44 -6.17 -5.86 -16.23
CA THR A 44 -5.73 -4.59 -16.83
C THR A 44 -6.76 -3.48 -16.62
N GLU A 45 -8.05 -3.82 -16.68
CA GLU A 45 -9.17 -2.91 -16.42
C GLU A 45 -9.14 -2.37 -14.98
N GLU A 46 -8.91 -3.24 -13.99
CA GLU A 46 -8.77 -2.84 -12.58
C GLU A 46 -7.55 -1.94 -12.37
N ILE A 47 -6.42 -2.23 -13.03
CA ILE A 47 -5.22 -1.39 -13.00
C ILE A 47 -5.53 0.02 -13.53
N HIS A 48 -6.22 0.13 -14.67
CA HIS A 48 -6.60 1.41 -15.24
C HIS A 48 -7.61 2.19 -14.38
N ALA A 49 -8.57 1.47 -13.78
CA ALA A 49 -9.54 2.06 -12.85
C ALA A 49 -8.83 2.61 -11.60
N ALA A 50 -7.96 1.81 -10.99
CA ALA A 50 -7.18 2.21 -9.82
C ALA A 50 -6.27 3.41 -10.12
N HIS A 51 -5.57 3.43 -11.27
CA HIS A 51 -4.76 4.57 -11.69
C HIS A 51 -5.58 5.86 -11.78
N SER A 52 -6.80 5.78 -12.32
CA SER A 52 -7.71 6.93 -12.42
C SER A 52 -8.17 7.43 -11.04
N LEU A 53 -8.44 6.50 -10.12
CA LEU A 53 -8.79 6.80 -8.73
C LEU A 53 -7.61 7.45 -7.99
N PHE A 54 -6.39 6.92 -8.09
CA PHE A 54 -5.18 7.49 -7.50
C PHE A 54 -4.89 8.91 -8.00
N LYS A 55 -5.00 9.12 -9.32
CA LYS A 55 -4.82 10.44 -9.92
C LYS A 55 -5.83 11.46 -9.39
N THR A 56 -7.09 11.04 -9.26
CA THR A 56 -8.16 11.90 -8.73
C THR A 56 -7.97 12.16 -7.24
N PHE A 57 -7.53 11.16 -6.48
CA PHE A 57 -7.17 11.27 -5.07
C PHE A 57 -6.06 12.30 -4.86
N GLY A 58 -4.94 12.19 -5.58
CA GLY A 58 -3.81 13.10 -5.45
C GLY A 58 -4.16 14.55 -5.82
N LYS A 59 -4.90 14.76 -6.91
CA LYS A 59 -5.41 16.09 -7.30
C LYS A 59 -6.32 16.69 -6.25
N THR A 60 -7.20 15.88 -5.66
CA THR A 60 -8.13 16.31 -4.61
C THR A 60 -7.39 16.61 -3.31
N CYS A 61 -6.38 15.82 -2.94
CA CYS A 61 -5.49 16.12 -1.82
C CYS A 61 -4.78 17.46 -2.00
N ALA A 62 -4.23 17.74 -3.18
CA ALA A 62 -3.54 18.99 -3.46
C ALA A 62 -4.49 20.21 -3.35
N ARG A 63 -5.77 20.03 -3.71
CA ARG A 63 -6.80 21.08 -3.57
C ARG A 63 -7.26 21.25 -2.13
N LEU A 64 -7.47 20.16 -1.39
CA LEU A 64 -8.01 20.18 -0.03
C LEU A 64 -6.99 20.59 1.01
N TYR A 65 -5.74 20.16 0.85
CA TYR A 65 -4.68 20.32 1.85
C TYR A 65 -3.53 21.22 1.37
N GLY A 66 -3.50 21.59 0.09
CA GLY A 66 -2.41 22.36 -0.52
C GLY A 66 -1.36 21.47 -1.17
N LYS A 67 -0.60 22.06 -2.11
CA LYS A 67 0.43 21.33 -2.88
C LYS A 67 1.56 20.80 -2.00
N GLU A 68 1.94 21.55 -0.96
CA GLU A 68 3.00 21.17 -0.01
C GLU A 68 2.65 19.92 0.81
N SER A 69 1.37 19.54 0.87
CA SER A 69 0.93 18.32 1.56
C SER A 69 1.05 17.06 0.71
N ILE A 70 1.43 17.17 -0.57
CA ILE A 70 1.64 16.01 -1.44
C ILE A 70 3.00 15.40 -1.13
N THR A 71 2.97 14.20 -0.57
CA THR A 71 4.19 13.45 -0.23
C THR A 71 4.76 12.72 -1.45
N PRO A 72 6.06 12.36 -1.44
CA PRO A 72 6.65 11.51 -2.46
C PRO A 72 5.87 10.19 -2.66
N ASN A 73 5.36 9.58 -1.58
CA ASN A 73 4.55 8.36 -1.69
C ASN A 73 3.25 8.59 -2.48
N MET A 74 2.61 9.75 -2.30
CA MET A 74 1.44 10.12 -3.11
C MET A 74 1.79 10.30 -4.59
N HIS A 75 2.98 10.82 -4.89
CA HIS A 75 3.47 10.88 -6.27
C HIS A 75 3.71 9.48 -6.85
N MET A 76 4.25 8.55 -6.05
CA MET A 76 4.50 7.17 -6.48
C MET A 76 3.24 6.43 -6.93
N HIS A 77 2.05 6.80 -6.44
CA HIS A 77 0.80 6.23 -6.95
C HIS A 77 0.61 6.40 -8.47
N MET A 78 1.25 7.42 -9.07
CA MET A 78 1.18 7.64 -10.52
C MET A 78 1.97 6.63 -11.34
N HIS A 79 2.95 5.96 -10.73
CA HIS A 79 3.83 4.96 -11.37
C HIS A 79 3.41 3.52 -11.06
N LEU A 80 2.45 3.33 -10.14
CA LEU A 80 1.98 1.99 -9.77
C LEU A 80 1.36 1.24 -10.95
N LYS A 81 0.73 1.97 -11.90
CA LYS A 81 0.10 1.35 -13.08
C LYS A 81 1.14 0.60 -13.92
N GLU A 82 2.26 1.25 -14.22
CA GLU A 82 3.39 0.67 -14.93
C GLU A 82 3.94 -0.54 -14.15
N CYS A 83 4.12 -0.40 -12.84
CA CYS A 83 4.56 -1.53 -12.00
C CYS A 83 3.62 -2.75 -12.08
N PHE A 84 2.29 -2.56 -12.04
CA PHE A 84 1.35 -3.68 -12.14
C PHE A 84 1.35 -4.34 -13.52
N LEU A 85 1.56 -3.56 -14.58
CA LEU A 85 1.65 -4.09 -15.95
C LEU A 85 2.95 -4.87 -16.18
N ASP A 86 4.05 -4.43 -15.59
CA ASP A 86 5.37 -5.03 -15.79
C ASP A 86 5.62 -6.24 -14.86
N PHE A 87 5.20 -6.14 -13.60
CA PHE A 87 5.52 -7.14 -12.56
C PHE A 87 4.33 -8.00 -12.13
N GLY A 88 3.12 -7.67 -12.57
CA GLY A 88 1.88 -8.35 -12.18
C GLY A 88 1.30 -7.85 -10.85
N PRO A 89 0.52 -8.68 -10.12
CA PRO A 89 -0.16 -8.28 -8.88
C PRO A 89 0.80 -7.75 -7.81
N SER A 90 0.31 -6.91 -6.88
CA SER A 90 1.13 -6.29 -5.82
C SER A 90 1.97 -7.28 -5.02
N TYR A 91 1.46 -8.51 -4.82
CA TYR A 91 2.16 -9.57 -4.10
C TYR A 91 3.49 -9.97 -4.72
N ALA A 92 3.67 -9.78 -6.03
CA ALA A 92 4.89 -10.12 -6.74
C ALA A 92 6.07 -9.19 -6.39
N PHE A 93 5.80 -7.94 -6.01
CA PHE A 93 6.84 -6.92 -5.83
C PHE A 93 6.76 -6.14 -4.50
N TRP A 94 5.76 -6.38 -3.65
CA TRP A 94 5.69 -5.72 -2.34
C TRP A 94 6.76 -6.22 -1.36
N LEU A 95 7.11 -5.37 -0.39
CA LEU A 95 8.23 -5.63 0.52
C LEU A 95 7.89 -6.51 1.73
N TYR A 96 6.63 -6.93 1.89
CA TYR A 96 6.19 -7.70 3.06
C TYR A 96 7.00 -8.99 3.28
N GLY A 97 7.35 -9.69 2.19
CA GLY A 97 8.21 -10.89 2.27
C GLY A 97 9.60 -10.60 2.80
N PHE A 98 10.21 -9.49 2.37
CA PHE A 98 11.52 -9.05 2.85
C PHE A 98 11.48 -8.61 4.31
N GLU A 99 10.42 -7.92 4.74
CA GLU A 99 10.27 -7.53 6.14
C GLU A 99 10.13 -8.73 7.08
N ARG A 100 9.40 -9.76 6.65
CA ARG A 100 9.31 -11.04 7.39
C ARG A 100 10.69 -11.69 7.51
N LEU A 101 11.44 -11.75 6.42
CA LEU A 101 12.80 -12.30 6.41
C LEU A 101 13.74 -11.52 7.32
N ASN A 102 13.64 -10.18 7.35
CA ASN A 102 14.41 -9.34 8.28
C ASN A 102 14.10 -9.69 9.75
N GLY A 103 12.84 -10.02 10.05
CA GLY A 103 12.43 -10.49 11.37
C GLY A 103 13.09 -11.81 11.77
N ASP A 104 13.26 -12.73 10.82
CA ASP A 104 13.89 -14.01 11.07
C ASP A 104 15.43 -13.89 11.15
N ILE A 105 16.04 -13.07 10.27
CA ILE A 105 17.47 -12.73 10.33
C ILE A 105 17.86 -12.18 11.71
N LYS A 106 17.03 -11.29 12.28
CA LYS A 106 17.27 -10.73 13.62
C LYS A 106 17.31 -11.76 14.75
N LYS A 107 16.71 -12.95 14.56
CA LYS A 107 16.69 -14.02 15.57
C LYS A 107 17.93 -14.91 15.52
N ILE A 108 18.73 -14.82 14.45
CA ILE A 108 19.94 -15.62 14.31
C ILE A 108 21.02 -15.07 15.25
N ASN A 109 21.53 -15.93 16.13
CA ASN A 109 22.68 -15.58 16.94
C ASN A 109 23.95 -15.62 16.08
N ILE A 110 24.37 -14.45 15.59
CA ILE A 110 25.59 -14.30 14.80
C ILE A 110 26.87 -14.28 15.65
N ASN A 111 26.77 -14.29 16.99
CA ASN A 111 27.90 -14.17 17.93
C ASN A 111 28.95 -13.12 17.50
N TYR A 112 28.48 -11.99 16.99
CA TYR A 112 29.29 -10.89 16.44
C TYR A 112 30.28 -11.27 15.32
N LYS A 113 30.12 -12.43 14.67
CA LYS A 113 30.85 -12.78 13.45
C LYS A 113 30.15 -12.10 12.27
N THR A 114 30.59 -10.88 11.99
CA THR A 114 30.00 -9.94 11.00
C THR A 114 30.32 -10.35 9.56
N GLY A 115 29.63 -11.37 9.06
CA GLY A 115 29.56 -11.67 7.64
C GLY A 115 28.11 -11.59 7.17
N PHE A 116 27.74 -10.51 6.49
CA PHE A 116 26.41 -10.36 5.88
C PHE A 116 26.06 -11.58 4.99
N GLU A 117 27.06 -12.08 4.28
CA GLU A 117 27.00 -13.28 3.42
C GLU A 117 26.70 -14.55 4.23
N THR A 118 27.34 -14.73 5.39
CA THR A 118 27.16 -15.89 6.28
C THR A 118 25.73 -15.95 6.84
N THR A 119 25.15 -14.79 7.17
CA THR A 119 23.78 -14.70 7.68
C THR A 119 22.75 -15.13 6.62
N TYR A 120 22.88 -14.65 5.37
CA TYR A 120 22.02 -15.06 4.27
C TYR A 120 22.22 -16.54 3.89
N ALA A 121 23.47 -17.02 3.83
CA ALA A 121 23.77 -18.41 3.52
C ALA A 121 23.19 -19.39 4.56
N THR A 122 23.22 -19.02 5.86
CA THR A 122 22.63 -19.82 6.95
C THR A 122 21.11 -19.87 6.85
N MET A 123 20.46 -18.75 6.52
CA MET A 123 19.00 -18.72 6.30
C MET A 123 18.58 -19.60 5.13
N LEU A 124 19.30 -19.52 4.01
CA LEU A 124 18.99 -20.31 2.82
C LEU A 124 19.09 -21.82 3.11
N THR A 125 20.17 -22.25 3.77
CA THR A 125 20.37 -23.67 4.12
C THR A 125 19.37 -24.17 5.16
N GLN A 126 19.02 -23.37 6.17
CA GLN A 126 18.00 -23.77 7.15
C GLN A 126 16.60 -23.88 6.53
N THR A 127 16.26 -23.00 5.58
CA THR A 127 14.93 -22.97 4.94
C THR A 127 14.76 -24.08 3.89
N ILE A 128 15.81 -24.49 3.18
CA ILE A 128 15.75 -25.57 2.15
C ILE A 128 15.73 -26.96 2.80
N HIS A 129 16.27 -27.11 4.01
CA HIS A 129 16.32 -28.39 4.73
C HIS A 129 15.17 -28.61 5.73
N THR A 130 14.10 -27.82 5.63
CA THR A 130 12.84 -28.03 6.38
C THR A 130 11.72 -28.38 5.42
#